data_AF-A0A2H0W062-F1
#
_entry.id   AF-A0A2H0W062-F1
#
_cell.length_a   1.000
_cell.length_b   1.000
_cell.length_c   1.000
_cell.angle_alpha   90.00
_cell.angle_beta   90.00
_cell.angle_gamma   90.00
#
_symmetry.space_group_name_H-M   'P 1'
#
loop_
_entity.id
_entity.type
_entity.pdbx_description
1 polymer ?
#
loop_
_entity_poly.entity_id
_entity_poly.type
_entity_poly.pdbx_seq_one_letter_code
_entity_poly.pdbx_strand_id
1 'polypeptide(L)'
;MLTKDQKEKIIKKYRTHTTDTGSPQVQIAILTAEIDYLTKHLKQHKKDFSSRRGLIRKVGERRSLLNYLFREDETAWEDIVKKLKIKIARPQTEELSEIGKERDAAAALEEKTSKEEKETADE
;
A
#
# COMPACT_ATOMS: atom_id res chain seq x y z
N MET A 1 15.42 5.36 14.54
CA MET A 1 14.83 5.64 13.21
C MET A 1 15.74 5.02 12.16
N LEU A 2 15.25 4.69 10.96
CA LEU A 2 16.15 4.21 9.89
C LEU A 2 17.02 5.35 9.36
N THR A 3 18.30 5.07 9.14
CA THR A 3 19.23 6.00 8.48
C THR A 3 18.95 6.10 6.98
N LYS A 4 19.43 7.16 6.32
CA LYS A 4 19.27 7.34 4.87
C LYS A 4 19.84 6.15 4.10
N ASP A 5 21.03 5.69 4.47
CA ASP A 5 21.70 4.55 3.83
C ASP A 5 20.89 3.26 3.94
N GLN A 6 20.24 3.03 5.09
CA GLN A 6 19.36 1.87 5.26
C GLN A 6 18.13 1.96 4.37
N LYS A 7 17.52 3.15 4.25
CA LYS A 7 16.38 3.37 3.36
C LYS A 7 16.77 3.16 1.91
N GLU A 8 17.90 3.71 1.47
CA GLU A 8 18.38 3.53 0.10
C GLU A 8 18.66 2.06 -0.25
N LYS A 9 19.24 1.29 0.67
CA LYS A 9 19.45 -0.16 0.47
C LYS A 9 18.13 -0.90 0.26
N ILE A 10 17.10 -0.53 1.02
CA ILE A 10 15.75 -1.11 0.87
C ILE A 10 15.15 -0.70 -0.46
N ILE A 11 15.19 0.59 -0.81
CA ILE A 11 14.66 1.10 -2.08
C ILE A 11 15.32 0.36 -3.26
N LYS A 12 16.65 0.27 -3.29
CA LYS A 12 17.37 -0.42 -4.36
C LYS A 12 16.99 -1.89 -4.52
N LYS A 13 16.57 -2.56 -3.44
CA LYS A 13 16.20 -3.98 -3.43
C LYS A 13 14.75 -4.24 -3.88
N TYR A 14 13.84 -3.31 -3.62
CA TYR A 14 12.40 -3.51 -3.86
C TYR A 14 11.82 -2.61 -4.97
N ARG A 15 12.61 -1.70 -5.54
CA ARG A 15 12.23 -0.88 -6.70
C ARG A 15 11.92 -1.77 -7.92
N THR A 16 10.89 -1.42 -8.67
CA THR A 16 10.58 -2.07 -9.95
C THR A 16 11.44 -1.51 -11.09
N HIS A 17 11.73 -0.22 -11.04
CA HIS A 17 12.55 0.50 -12.01
C HIS A 17 13.62 1.34 -11.31
N THR A 18 14.59 1.87 -12.05
CA THR A 18 15.76 2.54 -11.48
C THR A 18 15.43 3.79 -10.66
N THR A 19 14.41 4.55 -11.05
CA THR A 19 13.96 5.80 -10.43
C THR A 19 12.74 5.62 -9.51
N ASP A 20 12.28 4.39 -9.32
CA ASP A 20 11.09 4.13 -8.53
C ASP A 20 11.36 4.27 -7.02
N THR A 21 10.75 5.30 -6.43
CA THR A 21 10.74 5.57 -5.00
C THR A 21 9.35 5.52 -4.39
N GLY A 22 8.31 5.48 -5.24
CA GLY A 22 6.92 5.72 -4.87
C GLY A 22 6.05 4.47 -4.91
N SER A 23 6.52 3.38 -5.52
CA SER A 23 5.71 2.18 -5.68
C SER A 23 5.26 1.59 -4.33
N PRO A 24 4.06 0.97 -4.28
CA PRO A 24 3.57 0.31 -3.08
C PRO A 24 4.57 -0.71 -2.52
N GLN A 25 5.29 -1.42 -3.39
CA GLN A 25 6.30 -2.43 -3.03
C GLN A 25 7.44 -1.82 -2.20
N VAL A 26 7.99 -0.68 -2.65
CA VAL A 26 9.06 0.04 -1.94
C VAL A 26 8.56 0.58 -0.61
N GLN A 27 7.38 1.21 -0.60
CA GLN A 27 6.79 1.78 0.62
C GLN A 27 6.51 0.71 1.68
N ILE A 28 5.92 -0.43 1.29
CA ILE A 28 5.64 -1.57 2.17
C ILE A 28 6.94 -2.12 2.79
N ALA A 29 8.02 -2.19 2.00
CA ALA A 29 9.32 -2.66 2.48
C ALA A 29 9.93 -1.71 3.52
N ILE A 30 9.86 -0.39 3.28
CA ILE A 30 10.35 0.63 4.23
C ILE A 30 9.54 0.59 5.53
N LEU A 31 8.20 0.59 5.43
CA LEU A 31 7.32 0.51 6.59
C LEU A 31 7.59 -0.75 7.41
N THR A 32 7.84 -1.89 6.75
CA THR A 32 8.16 -3.14 7.43
C THR A 32 9.46 -3.05 8.23
N ALA A 33 10.51 -2.44 7.66
CA ALA A 33 11.77 -2.23 8.38
C ALA A 33 11.61 -1.26 9.57
N GLU A 34 10.82 -0.19 9.39
CA GLU A 34 10.53 0.76 10.46
C GLU A 34 9.72 0.12 11.60
N ILE A 35 8.75 -0.74 11.27
CA ILE A 35 7.95 -1.51 12.23
C ILE A 35 8.85 -2.46 13.02
N ASP A 36 9.77 -3.19 12.38
CA ASP A 36 10.69 -4.09 13.09
C ASP A 36 11.60 -3.31 14.06
N TYR A 37 12.14 -2.17 13.61
CA TYR A 37 12.94 -1.29 14.44
C TYR A 37 12.15 -0.78 15.67
N LEU A 38 10.95 -0.23 15.46
CA LEU A 38 10.10 0.28 16.54
C LEU A 38 9.66 -0.83 17.50
N THR A 39 9.39 -2.02 16.98
CA THR A 39 9.03 -3.18 17.80
C THR A 39 10.17 -3.55 18.75
N LYS A 40 11.42 -3.56 18.27
CA LYS A 40 12.61 -3.79 19.11
C LYS A 40 12.78 -2.69 20.16
N HIS A 41 12.62 -1.43 19.78
CA HIS A 41 12.70 -0.30 20.70
C HIS A 41 11.65 -0.38 21.83
N LEU A 42 10.39 -0.67 21.49
CA LEU A 42 9.30 -0.75 22.46
C LEU A 42 9.40 -1.96 23.41
N LYS A 43 10.13 -3.02 23.03
CA LYS A 43 10.44 -4.13 23.95
C LYS A 43 11.27 -3.66 25.13
N GLN A 44 12.20 -2.72 24.89
CA GLN A 44 13.02 -2.11 25.94
C GLN A 44 12.25 -1.00 26.66
N HIS A 45 11.50 -0.17 25.93
CA HIS A 45 10.76 0.98 26.46
C HIS A 45 9.25 0.73 26.51
N LYS A 46 8.81 -0.12 27.44
CA LYS A 46 7.40 -0.56 27.53
C LYS A 46 6.39 0.56 27.79
N LYS A 47 6.83 1.64 28.46
CA LYS A 47 6.00 2.80 28.85
C LYS A 47 5.93 3.90 27.79
N ASP A 48 6.59 3.75 26.64
CA ASP A 48 6.50 4.72 25.56
C ASP A 48 5.21 4.49 24.74
N PHE A 49 4.15 5.19 25.15
CA PHE A 49 2.83 5.12 24.50
C PHE A 49 2.77 5.96 23.20
N SER A 50 3.55 7.03 23.10
CA SER A 50 3.60 7.90 21.92
C SER A 50 4.19 7.15 20.73
N SER A 51 5.31 6.46 20.92
CA SER A 51 5.91 5.62 19.89
C SER A 51 5.03 4.42 19.53
N ARG A 52 4.31 3.85 20.52
CA ARG A 52 3.34 2.76 20.26
C ARG A 52 2.19 3.22 19.36
N ARG A 53 1.68 4.44 19.56
CA ARG A 53 0.67 5.04 18.67
C ARG A 53 1.21 5.21 17.25
N GLY A 54 2.46 5.68 17.13
CA GLY A 54 3.16 5.76 15.84
C GLY A 54 3.32 4.41 15.14
N LEU A 55 3.65 3.37 15.91
CA LEU A 55 3.74 1.99 15.41
C LEU A 55 2.38 1.50 14.86
N ILE A 56 1.29 1.69 15.61
CA ILE A 56 -0.06 1.27 15.18
C ILE A 56 -0.44 1.97 13.87
N ARG A 57 -0.16 3.28 13.75
CA ARG A 57 -0.41 4.03 12.51
C ARG A 57 0.35 3.43 11.32
N LYS A 58 1.64 3.11 11.47
CA LYS A 58 2.46 2.48 10.43
C LYS A 58 1.95 1.09 10.03
N VAL A 59 1.48 0.30 10.99
CA VAL A 59 0.88 -1.01 10.72
C VAL A 59 -0.40 -0.86 9.90
N GLY A 60 -1.26 0.11 10.23
CA GLY A 60 -2.48 0.41 9.48
C GLY A 60 -2.20 0.88 8.06
N GLU A 61 -1.24 1.80 7.89
CA GLU A 61 -0.80 2.30 6.59
C GLU A 61 -0.27 1.17 5.70
N ARG A 62 0.60 0.31 6.22
CA ARG A 62 1.10 -0.86 5.49
C ARG A 62 -0.03 -1.81 5.08
N ARG A 63 -1.04 -2.01 5.94
CA ARG A 63 -2.21 -2.85 5.62
C ARG A 63 -3.02 -2.24 4.48
N SER A 64 -3.22 -0.92 4.49
CA SER A 64 -3.91 -0.20 3.41
C SER A 64 -3.18 -0.38 2.07
N LEU A 65 -1.86 -0.19 2.06
CA LEU A 65 -1.04 -0.37 0.85
C LEU A 65 -1.05 -1.81 0.34
N LEU A 66 -1.03 -2.80 1.22
CA LEU A 66 -1.15 -4.21 0.82
C LEU A 66 -2.52 -4.51 0.23
N ASN A 67 -3.59 -3.95 0.79
CA ASN A 67 -4.93 -4.11 0.22
C ASN A 67 -5.04 -3.44 -1.15
N TYR A 68 -4.44 -2.26 -1.32
CA TYR A 68 -4.39 -1.58 -2.61
C TYR A 68 -3.62 -2.42 -3.64
N LEU A 69 -2.41 -2.87 -3.29
CA LEU A 69 -1.59 -3.69 -4.18
C LEU A 69 -2.31 -5.00 -4.56
N PHE A 70 -3.05 -5.62 -3.64
CA PHE A 70 -3.82 -6.82 -3.93
C PHE A 70 -4.97 -6.57 -4.93
N ARG A 71 -5.63 -5.41 -4.86
CA ARG A 71 -6.69 -5.04 -5.80
C ARG A 71 -6.15 -4.75 -7.20
N GLU A 72 -4.97 -4.13 -7.27
CA GLU A 72 -4.34 -3.73 -8.53
C GLU A 72 -3.61 -4.90 -9.21
N ASP A 73 -2.80 -5.64 -8.43
CA ASP A 73 -1.94 -6.72 -8.91
C ASP A 73 -1.74 -7.80 -7.83
N GLU A 74 -2.52 -8.87 -7.93
CA GLU A 74 -2.44 -10.02 -7.03
C GLU A 74 -1.06 -10.70 -7.07
N THR A 75 -0.40 -10.73 -8.25
CA THR A 75 0.90 -11.39 -8.40
C THR A 75 2.01 -10.63 -7.68
N ALA A 76 2.04 -9.30 -7.81
CA ALA A 76 2.96 -8.44 -7.09
C ALA A 76 2.70 -8.48 -5.58
N TRP A 77 1.43 -8.61 -5.16
CA TRP A 77 1.07 -8.79 -3.76
C TRP A 77 1.64 -10.10 -3.19
N GLU A 78 1.47 -11.22 -3.89
CA GLU A 78 2.02 -12.50 -3.44
C GLU A 78 3.54 -12.45 -3.32
N ASP A 79 4.19 -11.87 -4.32
CA ASP A 79 5.64 -11.71 -4.37
C ASP A 79 6.17 -10.90 -3.19
N ILE A 80 5.56 -9.76 -2.89
CA ILE A 80 6.01 -8.90 -1.80
C ILE A 80 5.77 -9.56 -0.44
N VAL A 81 4.64 -10.25 -0.28
CA VAL A 81 4.29 -10.97 0.96
C VAL A 81 5.27 -12.13 1.20
N LYS A 82 5.60 -12.90 0.16
CA LYS A 82 6.63 -13.97 0.21
C LYS A 82 8.00 -13.39 0.53
N LYS A 83 8.43 -12.33 -0.15
CA LYS A 83 9.75 -11.68 0.03
C LYS A 83 9.93 -11.07 1.43
N LEU A 84 8.88 -10.44 1.98
CA LEU A 84 8.93 -9.79 3.29
C LEU A 84 8.47 -10.71 4.45
N LYS A 85 8.05 -11.95 4.16
CA LYS A 85 7.54 -12.93 5.12
C LYS A 85 6.44 -12.36 6.02
N ILE A 86 5.55 -11.56 5.45
CA ILE A 86 4.45 -10.92 6.18
C ILE A 86 3.34 -11.95 6.38
N LYS A 87 2.93 -12.19 7.63
CA LYS A 87 1.81 -13.07 7.96
C LYS A 87 0.53 -12.25 8.02
N ILE A 88 -0.18 -12.14 6.91
CA ILE A 88 -1.51 -11.51 6.82
C ILE A 88 -2.50 -12.53 6.26
N ALA A 89 -3.71 -12.55 6.82
CA ALA A 89 -4.82 -13.28 6.23
C ALA A 89 -5.18 -12.61 4.89
N ARG A 90 -5.26 -13.39 3.82
CA ARG A 90 -5.70 -12.91 2.50
C ARG A 90 -7.01 -12.14 2.71
N PRO A 91 -7.14 -10.88 2.24
CA PRO A 91 -8.38 -10.14 2.41
C PRO A 91 -9.53 -10.93 1.78
N GLN A 92 -10.66 -11.06 2.49
CA GLN A 92 -11.85 -11.76 1.98
C GLN A 92 -12.25 -11.11 0.66
N THR A 93 -12.05 -11.84 -0.42
CA THR A 93 -11.89 -11.26 -1.77
C THR A 93 -13.23 -10.98 -2.45
N GLU A 94 -14.32 -11.58 -1.96
CA GLU A 94 -15.63 -11.52 -2.60
C GLU A 94 -16.21 -10.10 -2.55
N GLU A 95 -16.33 -9.47 -1.38
CA GLU A 95 -16.89 -8.10 -1.25
C GLU A 95 -15.99 -6.99 -1.81
N LEU A 96 -14.66 -7.17 -1.78
CA LEU A 96 -13.70 -6.15 -2.20
C LEU A 96 -13.55 -6.05 -3.73
N SER A 97 -13.77 -7.17 -4.45
CA SER A 97 -13.72 -7.22 -5.91
C SER A 97 -14.93 -6.54 -6.56
N GLU A 98 -16.09 -6.60 -5.89
CA GLU A 98 -17.33 -5.96 -6.34
C GLU A 98 -17.23 -4.44 -6.21
N ILE A 99 -16.74 -3.93 -5.07
CA ILE A 99 -16.58 -2.49 -4.83
C ILE A 99 -15.55 -1.83 -5.78
N GLY A 100 -14.50 -2.58 -6.20
CA GLY A 100 -13.53 -2.11 -7.18
C GLY A 100 -14.13 -2.01 -8.59
N LYS A 101 -14.78 -3.10 -9.03
CA LYS A 101 -15.49 -3.16 -10.31
C LYS A 101 -16.60 -2.12 -10.41
N GLU A 102 -17.34 -1.87 -9.33
CA GLU A 102 -18.37 -0.85 -9.26
C GLU A 102 -17.81 0.58 -9.38
N ARG A 103 -16.64 0.85 -8.80
CA ARG A 103 -15.98 2.17 -8.92
C ARG A 103 -15.43 2.41 -10.32
N ASP A 104 -14.78 1.42 -10.91
CA ASP A 104 -14.26 1.52 -12.27
C ASP A 104 -15.41 1.60 -13.29
N ALA A 105 -16.52 0.89 -13.05
CA ALA A 105 -17.75 1.00 -13.84
C ALA A 105 -18.43 2.36 -13.67
N ALA A 106 -18.47 2.93 -12.46
CA ALA A 106 -19.02 4.26 -12.21
C ALA A 106 -18.22 5.37 -12.91
N ALA A 107 -16.88 5.30 -12.85
CA ALA A 107 -16.01 6.24 -13.56
C ALA A 107 -16.19 6.16 -15.10
N ALA A 108 -16.35 4.95 -15.65
CA ALA A 108 -16.63 4.76 -17.08
C ALA A 108 -18.02 5.25 -17.49
N LEU A 109 -18.99 5.32 -16.57
CA LEU A 109 -20.32 5.88 -16.83
C LEU A 109 -20.28 7.42 -16.82
N GLU A 110 -19.55 8.03 -15.87
CA GLU A 110 -19.36 9.50 -15.80
C GLU A 110 -18.63 10.06 -17.04
N GLU A 111 -17.66 9.33 -17.60
CA GLU A 111 -17.01 9.73 -18.86
C GLU A 111 -17.91 9.63 -20.10
N LYS A 112 -18.96 8.80 -20.05
CA LYS A 112 -19.93 8.66 -21.15
C LYS A 112 -20.99 9.75 -21.09
N THR A 113 -21.56 10.00 -19.91
CA THR A 113 -22.57 11.05 -19.72
C THR A 113 -22.01 12.44 -20.02
N SER A 114 -20.76 12.71 -19.65
CA SER A 114 -20.09 13.99 -19.94
C SER A 114 -19.69 14.18 -21.41
N LYS A 115 -19.67 13.12 -22.23
CA LYS A 115 -19.49 13.21 -23.69
C LYS A 115 -20.82 13.45 -24.41
N GLU A 116 -21.89 12.77 -24.00
CA GLU A 116 -23.23 12.97 -24.56
C GLU A 116 -23.76 14.39 -24.29
N GLU A 117 -23.56 14.94 -23.09
CA GLU A 117 -24.00 16.32 -22.76
C GLU A 117 -23.27 17.40 -23.59
N LYS A 118 -22.04 17.15 -24.03
CA LYS A 118 -21.28 18.08 -24.89
C LYS A 118 -21.70 18.01 -26.35
N GLU A 119 -22.15 16.85 -26.83
CA GLU A 119 -22.58 16.66 -28.21
C GLU A 119 -23.97 17.26 -28.46
N THR A 120 -24.84 17.28 -27.45
CA THR A 120 -26.18 17.90 -27.52
C THR A 120 -26.20 19.42 -27.33
N ALA A 121 -25.08 20.05 -26.97
CA ALA A 121 -24.99 21.49 -26.73
C ALA A 121 -24.49 22.30 -27.94
N ASP A 122 -24.05 21.62 -29.02
CA ASP A 122 -23.52 22.20 -30.26
C ASP A 122 -24.50 22.08 -31.46
N GLU A 123 -25.74 21.62 -31.22
CA GLU A 123 -26.84 21.49 -32.20
C GLU A 123 -28.01 22.43 -31.87
#